data_AF-A0A2W6EP03-F1
#
_entry.id   AF-A0A2W6EP03-F1
#
_cell.length_a   1.000
_cell.length_b   1.000
_cell.length_c   1.000
_cell.angle_alpha   90.00
_cell.angle_beta   90.00
_cell.angle_gamma   90.00
#
_symmetry.space_group_name_H-M   'P 1'
#
loop_
_entity.id
_entity.type
_entity.pdbx_description
1 polymer ?
#
loop_
_entity_poly.entity_id
_entity_poly.type
_entity_poly.pdbx_seq_one_letter_code
_entity_poly.pdbx_strand_id
1 'polypeptide(L)'
;MATKNKYQADDLVAAVWLHQTGPRVLADEMTWEEAASERWAMDADKADRVRVLIGVFQDQIQGAWAVTGAEHHAEVPEGKTRVVNRSLFKTAEDPRLAYLVGMPSPVTSRRNPQTTFELRDLLGAAALIEATEPATHGLVQLGRFTLLVSESGDAELRMPSDAVLTVRTSS
;
A
#
# COMPACT_ATOMS: atom_id res chain seq x y z
N MET A 1 -4.48 7.93 21.49
CA MET A 1 -3.58 6.79 21.24
C MET A 1 -4.27 5.88 20.23
N ALA A 2 -3.85 5.90 18.96
CA ALA A 2 -4.38 4.95 17.99
C ALA A 2 -3.84 3.57 18.35
N THR A 3 -4.73 2.61 18.62
CA THR A 3 -4.38 1.20 18.70
C THR A 3 -3.63 0.84 17.41
N LYS A 4 -2.36 0.41 17.53
CA LYS A 4 -1.58 -0.14 16.42
C LYS A 4 -2.39 -1.31 15.85
N ASN A 5 -3.08 -1.11 14.72
CA ASN A 5 -3.73 -2.21 14.03
C ASN A 5 -2.63 -3.18 13.61
N LYS A 6 -2.66 -4.38 14.19
CA LYS A 6 -1.77 -5.47 13.83
C LYS A 6 -2.28 -6.09 12.54
N TYR A 7 -1.45 -6.09 11.50
CA TYR A 7 -1.78 -6.72 10.25
C TYR A 7 -1.71 -8.25 10.37
N GLN A 8 -2.57 -8.95 9.63
CA GLN A 8 -2.64 -10.39 9.52
C GLN A 8 -2.32 -10.85 8.09
N ALA A 9 -1.84 -12.07 7.94
CA ALA A 9 -1.40 -12.60 6.65
C ALA A 9 -2.55 -12.69 5.61
N ASP A 10 -3.77 -12.90 6.06
CA ASP A 10 -5.00 -12.99 5.28
C ASP A 10 -5.78 -11.65 5.21
N ASP A 11 -5.21 -10.57 5.75
CA ASP A 11 -5.75 -9.24 5.53
C ASP A 11 -5.77 -8.91 4.03
N LEU A 12 -6.81 -8.22 3.59
CA LEU A 12 -6.98 -7.92 2.17
C LEU A 12 -6.29 -6.60 1.81
N VAL A 13 -5.47 -6.64 0.77
CA VAL A 13 -4.88 -5.46 0.13
C VAL A 13 -5.70 -5.14 -1.10
N ALA A 14 -6.10 -3.89 -1.26
CA ALA A 14 -6.67 -3.37 -2.50
C ALA A 14 -5.59 -2.61 -3.27
N ALA A 15 -5.33 -2.98 -4.52
CA ALA A 15 -4.51 -2.21 -5.44
C ALA A 15 -5.40 -1.55 -6.48
N VAL A 16 -5.26 -0.24 -6.65
CA VAL A 16 -6.06 0.57 -7.57
C VAL A 16 -5.15 1.26 -8.58
N TRP A 17 -5.48 1.14 -9.87
CA TRP A 17 -4.73 1.77 -10.95
C TRP A 17 -5.32 3.13 -11.27
N LEU A 18 -4.54 4.17 -11.00
CA LEU A 18 -4.93 5.57 -11.06
C LEU A 18 -4.81 6.14 -12.47
N HIS A 19 -5.09 5.35 -13.52
CA HIS A 19 -4.94 5.81 -14.91
C HIS A 19 -5.80 7.04 -15.22
N GLN A 20 -6.96 7.16 -14.58
CA GLN A 20 -7.92 8.25 -14.81
C GLN A 20 -7.69 9.45 -13.87
N THR A 21 -7.22 9.20 -12.66
CA THR A 21 -7.08 10.22 -11.60
C THR A 21 -5.64 10.70 -11.42
N GLY A 22 -4.65 9.88 -11.75
CA GLY A 22 -3.23 10.23 -11.68
C GLY A 22 -2.85 11.50 -12.47
N PRO A 23 -3.37 11.75 -13.68
CA PRO A 23 -3.11 13.01 -14.38
C PRO A 23 -3.56 14.25 -13.61
N ARG A 24 -4.62 14.16 -12.80
CA ARG A 24 -5.12 15.26 -11.96
C ARG A 24 -4.24 15.48 -10.73
N VAL A 25 -3.64 14.40 -10.19
CA VAL A 25 -2.62 14.52 -9.14
C VAL A 25 -1.38 15.23 -9.66
N LEU A 26 -0.91 14.88 -10.87
CA LEU A 26 0.22 15.56 -11.51
C LEU A 26 -0.05 17.03 -11.85
N ALA A 27 -1.33 17.42 -11.90
CA ALA A 27 -1.76 18.80 -12.10
C ALA A 27 -2.05 19.55 -10.78
N ASP A 28 -1.67 18.97 -9.63
CA ASP A 28 -1.92 19.51 -8.29
C ASP A 28 -3.41 19.78 -7.97
N GLU A 29 -4.33 19.09 -8.65
CA GLU A 29 -5.77 19.22 -8.41
C GLU A 29 -6.24 18.36 -7.23
N MET A 30 -5.48 17.31 -6.90
CA MET A 30 -5.78 16.37 -5.81
C MET A 30 -4.51 15.60 -5.40
N THR A 31 -4.55 14.94 -4.26
CA THR A 31 -3.47 14.09 -3.76
C THR A 31 -3.59 12.65 -4.27
N TRP A 32 -2.49 11.88 -4.18
CA TRP A 32 -2.50 10.45 -4.48
C TRP A 32 -3.47 9.66 -3.58
N GLU A 33 -3.62 10.08 -2.32
CA GLU A 33 -4.55 9.45 -1.37
C GLU A 33 -6.00 9.67 -1.76
N GLU A 34 -6.37 10.91 -2.11
CA GLU A 34 -7.70 11.23 -2.62
C GLU A 34 -8.01 10.45 -3.90
N ALA A 35 -7.03 10.37 -4.81
CA ALA A 35 -7.18 9.64 -6.07
C ALA A 35 -7.38 8.13 -5.86
N ALA A 36 -6.68 7.56 -4.87
CA ALA A 36 -6.81 6.16 -4.50
C ALA A 36 -8.08 5.86 -3.71
N SER A 37 -8.63 6.83 -2.98
CA SER A 37 -9.81 6.67 -2.13
C SER A 37 -11.14 6.86 -2.87
N GLU A 38 -11.12 7.11 -4.18
CA GLU A 38 -12.31 7.24 -5.02
C GLU A 38 -13.26 6.02 -4.97
N ARG A 39 -14.43 6.16 -5.61
CA ARG A 39 -15.49 5.13 -5.62
C ARG A 39 -15.18 3.97 -6.58
N TRP A 40 -14.51 2.93 -6.07
CA TRP A 40 -14.14 1.75 -6.84
C TRP A 40 -15.25 0.71 -6.93
N ALA A 41 -15.48 0.16 -8.12
CA ALA A 41 -16.44 -0.92 -8.32
C ALA A 41 -15.96 -2.20 -7.60
N MET A 42 -16.52 -2.45 -6.41
CA MET A 42 -16.14 -3.54 -5.51
C MET A 42 -17.36 -3.95 -4.68
N ASP A 43 -17.45 -5.25 -4.42
CA ASP A 43 -18.43 -5.81 -3.49
C ASP A 43 -18.24 -5.24 -2.06
N ALA A 44 -19.34 -4.98 -1.35
CA ALA A 44 -19.30 -4.29 -0.05
C ALA A 44 -18.60 -5.15 1.02
N ASP A 45 -18.97 -6.42 1.15
CA ASP A 45 -18.35 -7.35 2.10
C ASP A 45 -16.85 -7.51 1.83
N LYS A 46 -16.47 -7.46 0.55
CA LYS A 46 -15.07 -7.49 0.14
C LYS A 46 -14.34 -6.19 0.50
N ALA A 47 -14.96 -5.03 0.31
CA ALA A 47 -14.38 -3.74 0.64
C ALA A 47 -14.15 -3.59 2.16
N ASP A 48 -15.08 -4.06 2.99
CA ASP A 48 -14.96 -4.01 4.46
C ASP A 48 -13.80 -4.84 5.02
N ARG A 49 -13.33 -5.82 4.24
CA ARG A 49 -12.18 -6.66 4.59
C ARG A 49 -10.83 -6.04 4.19
N VAL A 50 -10.83 -4.96 3.41
CA VAL A 50 -9.59 -4.28 3.00
C VAL A 50 -8.94 -3.61 4.21
N ARG A 51 -7.65 -3.87 4.40
CA ARG A 51 -6.82 -3.27 5.46
C ARG A 51 -5.72 -2.37 4.92
N VAL A 52 -5.30 -2.58 3.68
CA VAL A 52 -4.30 -1.76 3.01
C VAL A 52 -4.81 -1.36 1.63
N LEU A 53 -4.69 -0.08 1.31
CA LEU A 53 -4.97 0.48 -0.01
C LEU A 53 -3.67 0.90 -0.67
N ILE A 54 -3.42 0.48 -1.90
CA ILE A 54 -2.24 0.80 -2.69
C ILE A 54 -2.68 1.53 -3.96
N GLY A 55 -2.19 2.75 -4.15
CA GLY A 55 -2.37 3.52 -5.38
C GLY A 55 -1.24 3.26 -6.36
N VAL A 56 -1.57 2.81 -7.57
CA VAL A 56 -0.61 2.48 -8.63
C VAL A 56 -0.77 3.43 -9.82
N PHE A 57 0.33 4.04 -10.26
CA PHE A 57 0.38 4.84 -11.48
C PHE A 57 1.68 4.57 -12.23
N GLN A 58 1.59 4.39 -13.56
CA GLN A 58 2.73 4.02 -14.42
C GLN A 58 3.51 2.80 -13.89
N ASP A 59 2.78 1.75 -13.50
CA ASP A 59 3.31 0.50 -12.95
C ASP A 59 4.17 0.65 -11.68
N GLN A 60 4.07 1.80 -11.01
CA GLN A 60 4.71 2.08 -9.73
C GLN A 60 3.69 2.43 -8.65
N ILE A 61 3.97 2.01 -7.43
CA ILE A 61 3.20 2.39 -6.25
C ILE A 61 3.50 3.86 -5.93
N GLN A 62 2.47 4.70 -5.96
CA GLN A 62 2.56 6.13 -5.61
C GLN A 62 2.22 6.37 -4.14
N GLY A 63 1.47 5.48 -3.52
CA GLY A 63 1.09 5.58 -2.12
C GLY A 63 0.51 4.28 -1.59
N ALA A 64 0.63 4.09 -0.27
CA ALA A 64 0.05 2.98 0.45
C ALA A 64 -0.47 3.47 1.81
N TRP A 65 -1.71 3.10 2.13
CA TRP A 65 -2.41 3.62 3.31
C TRP A 65 -3.11 2.50 4.07
N ALA A 66 -3.21 2.66 5.39
CA ALA A 66 -4.06 1.80 6.20
C ALA A 66 -5.52 2.18 5.95
N VAL A 67 -6.38 1.18 5.70
CA VAL A 67 -7.82 1.40 5.57
C VAL A 67 -8.46 1.35 6.95
N THR A 68 -9.18 2.42 7.29
CA THR A 68 -9.88 2.58 8.58
C THR A 68 -11.39 2.34 8.46
N GLY A 69 -11.92 2.28 7.23
CA GLY A 69 -13.29 1.88 6.93
C GLY A 69 -13.62 2.01 5.45
N ALA A 70 -14.83 1.61 5.07
CA ALA A 70 -15.37 1.79 3.73
C ALA A 70 -16.76 2.44 3.78
N GLU A 71 -17.10 3.18 2.74
CA GLU A 71 -18.44 3.71 2.49
C GLU A 71 -18.95 3.15 1.16
N HIS A 72 -20.17 2.59 1.17
CA HIS A 72 -20.72 1.90 0.01
C HIS A 72 -21.84 2.70 -0.64
N HIS A 73 -21.78 2.79 -1.95
CA HIS A 73 -22.79 3.41 -2.78
C HIS A 73 -23.27 2.40 -3.82
N ALA A 74 -24.54 2.03 -3.73
CA ALA A 74 -25.21 1.26 -4.75
C ALA A 74 -25.85 2.25 -5.75
N GLU A 75 -25.41 2.22 -7.00
CA GLU A 75 -26.00 3.02 -8.08
C GLU A 75 -26.40 2.13 -9.26
N VAL A 76 -27.47 2.51 -9.96
CA VAL A 76 -27.77 1.97 -11.28
C VAL A 76 -27.24 2.98 -12.29
N PRO A 77 -26.14 2.69 -13.00
CA PRO A 77 -25.59 3.63 -13.98
C PRO A 77 -26.62 3.94 -15.05
N GLU A 78 -26.60 5.18 -15.56
CA GLU A 78 -27.53 5.61 -16.61
C GLU A 78 -27.44 4.70 -17.84
N GLY A 79 -28.60 4.24 -18.33
CA GLY A 79 -28.69 3.30 -19.45
C GLY A 79 -28.29 1.85 -19.10
N LYS A 80 -28.11 1.51 -17.83
CA LYS A 80 -27.88 0.13 -17.35
C LYS A 80 -29.03 -0.36 -16.50
N THR A 81 -29.25 -1.67 -16.51
CA THR A 81 -30.26 -2.35 -15.68
C THR A 81 -29.68 -2.95 -14.41
N ARG A 82 -28.35 -3.06 -14.30
CA ARG A 82 -27.67 -3.73 -13.20
C ARG A 82 -27.11 -2.70 -12.22
N VAL A 83 -27.40 -2.90 -10.93
CA VAL A 83 -26.79 -2.17 -9.82
C VAL A 83 -25.28 -2.45 -9.79
N VAL A 84 -24.48 -1.39 -9.68
CA VAL A 84 -23.05 -1.45 -9.44
C VAL A 84 -22.81 -0.95 -8.02
N ASN A 85 -22.22 -1.81 -7.18
CA ASN A 85 -21.71 -1.39 -5.89
C ASN A 85 -20.35 -0.74 -6.08
N ARG A 86 -20.21 0.47 -5.56
CA ARG A 86 -18.94 1.18 -5.46
C ARG A 86 -18.62 1.44 -4.01
N SER A 87 -17.37 1.22 -3.65
CA SER A 87 -16.88 1.46 -2.30
C SER A 87 -15.80 2.52 -2.32
N LEU A 88 -15.93 3.50 -1.42
CA LEU A 88 -14.95 4.52 -1.10
C LEU A 88 -14.21 4.09 0.16
N PHE A 89 -12.88 4.19 0.17
CA PHE A 89 -12.08 3.84 1.35
C PHE A 89 -11.79 5.06 2.18
N LYS A 90 -11.90 4.91 3.50
CA LYS A 90 -11.36 5.87 4.47
C LYS A 90 -9.98 5.38 4.86
N THR A 91 -9.00 6.25 4.77
CA THR A 91 -7.59 5.91 4.94
C THR A 91 -6.95 6.68 6.08
N ALA A 92 -5.80 6.18 6.52
CA ALA A 92 -4.88 6.88 7.40
C ALA A 92 -3.44 6.53 7.00
N GLU A 93 -2.53 7.48 7.19
CA GLU A 93 -1.10 7.21 7.04
C GLU A 93 -0.64 6.15 8.04
N ASP A 94 0.11 5.17 7.55
CA ASP A 94 0.83 4.19 8.36
C ASP A 94 2.30 4.18 7.92
N PRO A 95 3.22 4.73 8.73
CA PRO A 95 4.64 4.79 8.39
C PRO A 95 5.25 3.43 8.07
N ARG A 96 4.67 2.33 8.57
CA ARG A 96 5.11 0.97 8.27
C ARG A 96 4.87 0.58 6.81
N LEU A 97 3.98 1.24 6.09
CA LEU A 97 3.70 1.00 4.67
C LEU A 97 4.58 1.85 3.73
N ALA A 98 5.34 2.81 4.26
CA ALA A 98 6.14 3.75 3.46
C ALA A 98 7.17 3.05 2.55
N TYR A 99 7.64 1.87 2.94
CA TYR A 99 8.60 1.08 2.14
C TYR A 99 8.05 0.65 0.77
N LEU A 100 6.72 0.65 0.60
CA LEU A 100 6.06 0.28 -0.66
C LEU A 100 6.13 1.40 -1.71
N VAL A 101 6.26 2.65 -1.30
CA VAL A 101 6.21 3.78 -2.22
C VAL A 101 7.41 3.74 -3.17
N GLY A 102 7.13 3.93 -4.47
CA GLY A 102 8.09 3.81 -5.56
C GLY A 102 8.39 2.38 -6.00
N MET A 103 7.91 1.35 -5.29
CA MET A 103 8.07 -0.04 -5.72
C MET A 103 7.26 -0.34 -6.99
N PRO A 104 7.66 -1.33 -7.81
CA PRO A 104 6.81 -1.83 -8.88
C PRO A 104 5.46 -2.30 -8.33
N SER A 105 4.43 -2.19 -9.15
CA SER A 105 3.11 -2.73 -8.82
C SER A 105 3.22 -4.22 -8.43
N PRO A 106 2.62 -4.65 -7.32
CA PRO A 106 2.66 -6.06 -6.89
C PRO A 106 1.82 -6.96 -7.81
N VAL A 107 0.97 -6.34 -8.64
CA VAL A 107 0.04 -6.98 -9.55
C VAL A 107 0.13 -6.35 -10.94
N THR A 108 0.03 -7.16 -11.99
CA THR A 108 -0.01 -6.66 -13.37
C THR A 108 -1.31 -5.88 -13.61
N SER A 109 -1.24 -4.78 -14.36
CA SER A 109 -2.41 -4.00 -14.76
C SER A 109 -3.47 -4.85 -15.46
N ARG A 110 -4.74 -4.56 -15.16
CA ARG A 110 -5.92 -5.28 -15.67
C ARG A 110 -6.92 -4.29 -16.23
N ARG A 111 -7.88 -4.81 -17.00
CA ARG A 111 -9.01 -4.02 -17.51
C ARG A 111 -9.81 -3.36 -16.39
N ASN A 112 -10.01 -4.06 -15.27
CA ASN A 112 -10.62 -3.47 -14.09
C ASN A 112 -9.55 -2.63 -13.37
N PRO A 113 -9.82 -1.36 -13.06
CA PRO A 113 -8.83 -0.46 -12.47
C PRO A 113 -8.61 -0.73 -10.98
N GLN A 114 -9.02 -1.90 -10.48
CA GLN A 114 -8.76 -2.35 -9.13
C GLN A 114 -8.64 -3.87 -9.09
N THR A 115 -7.86 -4.37 -8.14
CA THR A 115 -7.86 -5.77 -7.73
C THR A 115 -7.59 -5.87 -6.24
N THR A 116 -7.80 -7.07 -5.69
CA THR A 116 -7.42 -7.38 -4.32
C THR A 116 -6.58 -8.64 -4.24
N PHE A 117 -5.74 -8.75 -3.23
CA PHE A 117 -4.93 -9.93 -2.90
C PHE A 117 -4.65 -9.97 -1.40
N GLU A 118 -4.14 -11.09 -0.89
CA GLU A 118 -3.82 -11.22 0.53
C GLU A 118 -2.52 -10.52 0.89
N LEU A 119 -2.44 -9.95 2.09
CA LEU A 119 -1.27 -9.20 2.54
C LEU A 119 0.00 -10.04 2.47
N ARG A 120 -0.07 -11.35 2.75
CA ARG A 120 1.09 -12.27 2.63
C ARG A 120 1.76 -12.26 1.25
N ASP A 121 1.02 -11.92 0.19
CA ASP A 121 1.52 -11.87 -1.18
C ASP A 121 2.20 -10.54 -1.51
N LEU A 122 2.13 -9.55 -0.61
CA LEU A 122 2.81 -8.27 -0.73
C LEU A 122 4.31 -8.45 -0.45
N LEU A 123 5.16 -7.84 -1.28
CA LEU A 123 6.59 -7.87 -1.02
C LEU A 123 6.88 -7.19 0.33
N GLY A 124 7.70 -7.82 1.17
CA GLY A 124 8.04 -7.29 2.50
C GLY A 124 6.94 -7.46 3.56
N ALA A 125 5.84 -8.17 3.25
CA ALA A 125 4.72 -8.36 4.19
C ALA A 125 5.10 -8.96 5.54
N ALA A 126 6.15 -9.78 5.59
CA ALA A 126 6.65 -10.34 6.84
C ALA A 126 6.95 -9.24 7.87
N ALA A 127 7.51 -8.11 7.45
CA ALA A 127 7.79 -6.98 8.34
C ALA A 127 6.52 -6.33 8.91
N LEU A 128 5.38 -6.43 8.22
CA LEU A 128 4.08 -5.91 8.65
C LEU A 128 3.33 -6.91 9.55
N ILE A 129 3.37 -8.20 9.19
CA ILE A 129 2.63 -9.29 9.86
C ILE A 129 3.33 -9.71 11.15
N GLU A 130 4.65 -9.87 11.10
CA GLU A 130 5.48 -10.29 12.23
C GLU A 130 5.94 -9.11 13.09
N ALA A 131 5.45 -7.89 12.80
CA ALA A 131 5.85 -6.63 13.40
C ALA A 131 5.93 -6.72 14.93
N THR A 132 7.12 -7.06 15.41
CA THR A 132 7.60 -6.76 16.75
C THR A 132 8.14 -5.35 16.67
N GLU A 133 8.05 -4.53 17.72
CA GLU A 133 8.64 -3.20 17.67
C GLU A 133 10.11 -3.31 17.22
N PRO A 134 10.51 -2.64 16.13
CA PRO A 134 11.88 -2.74 15.67
C PRO A 134 12.76 -2.20 16.79
N ALA A 135 13.77 -2.97 17.16
CA ALA A 135 14.75 -2.49 18.11
C ALA A 135 15.32 -1.17 17.58
N THR A 136 15.34 -0.13 18.42
CA THR A 136 15.81 1.21 18.04
C THR A 136 17.32 1.23 17.70
N HIS A 137 18.00 0.16 18.07
CA HIS A 137 19.41 -0.13 17.83
C HIS A 137 19.57 -1.66 17.76
N GLY A 138 20.62 -2.14 17.10
CA GLY A 138 20.93 -3.55 16.98
C GLY A 138 21.33 -3.97 15.58
N LEU A 139 21.35 -5.28 15.35
CA LEU A 139 21.76 -5.90 14.10
C LEU A 139 20.54 -6.51 13.40
N VAL A 140 20.26 -6.06 12.17
CA VAL A 140 19.22 -6.61 11.29
C VAL A 140 19.91 -7.28 10.10
N GLN A 141 19.67 -8.57 9.93
CA GLN A 141 20.17 -9.32 8.79
C GLN A 141 19.09 -9.44 7.71
N LEU A 142 19.30 -8.77 6.57
CA LEU A 142 18.41 -8.80 5.41
C LEU A 142 19.03 -9.72 4.36
N GLY A 143 18.83 -11.02 4.52
CA GLY A 143 19.48 -12.04 3.69
C GLY A 143 21.01 -11.98 3.83
N ARG A 144 21.69 -11.54 2.77
CA ARG A 144 23.15 -11.39 2.76
C ARG A 144 23.64 -10.00 3.16
N PHE A 145 22.73 -9.06 3.39
CA PHE A 145 23.03 -7.72 3.89
C PHE A 145 22.91 -7.69 5.41
N THR A 146 23.71 -6.86 6.07
CA THR A 146 23.61 -6.62 7.52
C THR A 146 23.49 -5.13 7.78
N LEU A 147 22.38 -4.69 8.36
CA LEU A 147 22.20 -3.33 8.85
C LEU A 147 22.48 -3.32 10.36
N LEU A 148 23.44 -2.50 10.78
CA LEU A 148 23.72 -2.22 12.18
C LEU A 148 23.22 -0.82 12.50
N VAL A 149 22.43 -0.67 13.56
CA VAL A 149 22.01 0.64 14.07
C VAL A 149 22.56 0.79 15.48
N SER A 150 23.35 1.82 15.74
CA SER A 150 23.89 2.10 17.07
C SER A 150 22.85 2.79 17.96
N GLU A 151 23.08 2.81 19.27
CA GLU A 151 22.28 3.60 20.21
C GLU A 151 22.36 5.12 19.95
N SER A 152 23.42 5.59 19.29
CA SER A 152 23.56 7.00 18.86
C SER A 152 22.71 7.35 17.63
N GLY A 153 22.08 6.36 16.99
CA GLY A 153 21.31 6.53 15.76
C GLY A 153 22.15 6.45 14.48
N ASP A 154 23.43 6.11 14.58
CA ASP A 154 24.27 5.85 13.41
C ASP A 154 23.89 4.50 12.80
N ALA A 155 23.81 4.43 11.46
CA ALA A 155 23.47 3.21 10.74
C ALA A 155 24.61 2.79 9.79
N GLU A 156 25.06 1.54 9.90
CA GLU A 156 26.05 0.92 9.01
C GLU A 156 25.37 -0.23 8.24
N LEU A 157 25.34 -0.14 6.90
CA LEU A 157 24.91 -1.24 6.04
C LEU A 157 26.13 -1.96 5.47
N ARG A 158 26.33 -3.22 5.88
CA ARG A 158 27.33 -4.12 5.30
C ARG A 158 26.70 -4.92 4.17
N MET A 159 27.35 -4.85 3.01
CA MET A 159 26.96 -5.58 1.81
C MET A 159 28.11 -6.47 1.32
N PRO A 160 27.81 -7.67 0.80
CA PRO A 160 28.78 -8.47 0.06
C PRO A 160 29.26 -7.70 -1.17
N SER A 161 30.51 -7.92 -1.57
CA SER A 161 31.13 -7.20 -2.69
C SER A 161 30.45 -7.41 -4.05
N ASP A 162 29.68 -8.49 -4.19
CA ASP A 162 28.91 -8.86 -5.39
C ASP A 162 27.43 -8.45 -5.31
N ALA A 163 27.01 -7.78 -4.25
CA ALA A 163 25.62 -7.40 -4.05
C ALA A 163 25.31 -6.00 -4.58
N VAL A 164 24.09 -5.80 -5.09
CA VAL A 164 23.58 -4.50 -5.55
C VAL A 164 22.66 -3.92 -4.47
N LEU A 165 22.96 -2.69 -4.04
CA LEU A 165 22.06 -1.88 -3.23
C LEU A 165 21.39 -0.84 -4.09
N THR A 166 20.06 -0.82 -4.07
CA THR A 166 19.27 0.26 -4.66
C THR A 166 18.73 1.13 -3.53
N VAL A 167 19.25 2.35 -3.39
CA VAL A 167 18.69 3.35 -2.47
C VAL A 167 17.61 4.12 -3.20
N ARG A 168 16.42 4.19 -2.60
CA ARG A 168 15.32 5.02 -3.10
C ARG A 168 14.97 6.01 -2.00
N THR A 169 15.06 7.28 -2.34
CA THR A 169 14.69 8.38 -1.43
C THR A 169 13.27 8.82 -1.77
N SER A 170 12.37 8.82 -0.78
CA SER A 170 11.13 9.58 -0.88
C SER A 170 11.45 11.06 -0.64
N SER A 171 11.08 11.91 -1.59
CA SER A 171 11.09 13.37 -1.44
C SER A 171 9.85 13.85 -0.71
#